data_AF-A0A6H1TI89-F1
#
_entry.id   AF-A0A6H1TI89-F1
#
_cell.length_a   1.000
_cell.length_b   1.000
_cell.length_c   1.000
_cell.angle_alpha   90.00
_cell.angle_beta   90.00
_cell.angle_gamma   90.00
#
_symmetry.space_group_name_H-M   'P 1'
#
loop_
_entity.id
_entity.type
_entity.pdbx_description
1 polymer ?
#
loop_
_entity_poly.entity_id
_entity_poly.type
_entity_poly.pdbx_seq_one_letter_code
_entity_poly.pdbx_strand_id
1 'polypeptide(L)'
;MTERDYQPDEANIRQAPYLEYPLYFHSTGQVMLHSTVAPTLQLLPGRKLRFAVALDDAQPVIVDTLPDSSEHAWQHAVLDGSRTITTPLHITRSGAHRLRIYLLDPAVVLHRLLLDSGGVKPSYLGPPQSLYLTDGTAAINGAQ
;
A
#
# COMPACT_ATOMS: atom_id res chain seq x y z
N MET A 1 18.97 20.04 11.13
CA MET A 1 17.87 19.37 10.42
C MET A 1 17.19 18.48 11.45
N THR A 2 16.06 18.92 12.00
CA THR A 2 15.45 18.35 13.22
C THR A 2 14.21 17.51 12.88
N GLU A 3 13.89 16.56 13.75
CA GLU A 3 12.89 15.49 13.63
C GLU A 3 11.50 15.82 13.03
N ARG A 4 11.04 17.08 13.07
CA ARG A 4 9.65 17.46 12.73
C ARG A 4 9.43 17.85 11.27
N ASP A 5 10.46 18.15 10.51
CA ASP A 5 10.26 18.79 9.19
C ASP A 5 9.76 17.83 8.10
N TYR A 6 9.86 16.51 8.30
CA TYR A 6 9.51 15.52 7.28
C TYR A 6 8.10 14.94 7.41
N GLN A 7 7.55 14.89 8.62
CA GLN A 7 6.29 14.18 8.85
C GLN A 7 5.13 15.14 8.57
N PRO A 8 4.34 14.95 7.51
CA PRO A 8 3.18 15.79 7.27
C PRO A 8 2.23 15.63 8.46
N ASP A 9 1.69 16.74 8.94
CA ASP A 9 0.60 16.70 9.92
C ASP A 9 -0.52 15.83 9.37
N GLU A 10 -1.19 15.06 10.23
CA GLU A 10 -2.30 14.18 9.79
C GLU A 10 -3.43 14.97 9.12
N ALA A 11 -3.55 16.26 9.45
CA ALA A 11 -4.45 17.22 8.79
C ALA A 11 -4.05 17.55 7.33
N ASN A 12 -2.79 17.35 6.96
CA ASN A 12 -2.19 17.80 5.69
C ASN A 12 -1.64 16.65 4.84
N ILE A 13 -2.04 15.39 5.08
CA ILE A 13 -1.57 14.21 4.33
C ILE A 13 -1.59 14.41 2.79
N ARG A 14 -2.61 15.11 2.28
CA ARG A 14 -2.76 15.36 0.83
C ARG A 14 -1.68 16.24 0.21
N GLN A 15 -0.90 16.95 1.03
CA GLN A 15 0.24 17.76 0.58
C GLN A 15 1.55 16.97 0.56
N ALA A 16 1.56 15.76 1.12
CA ALA A 16 2.74 14.91 1.14
C ALA A 16 3.07 14.36 -0.26
N PRO A 17 4.35 14.05 -0.54
CA PRO A 17 4.73 13.31 -1.75
C PRO A 17 3.95 12.00 -1.86
N TYR A 18 3.49 11.66 -3.07
CA TYR A 18 2.73 10.44 -3.30
C TYR A 18 3.06 9.75 -4.62
N LEU A 19 2.77 8.45 -4.66
CA LEU A 19 2.65 7.66 -5.88
C LEU A 19 1.18 7.55 -6.25
N GLU A 20 0.85 7.68 -7.53
CA GLU A 20 -0.52 7.49 -8.04
C GLU A 20 -0.56 6.32 -9.03
N TYR A 21 -1.46 5.37 -8.78
CA TYR A 21 -1.67 4.20 -9.61
C TYR A 21 -3.05 4.28 -10.26
N PRO A 22 -3.14 4.33 -11.59
CA PRO A 22 -4.42 4.22 -12.29
C PRO A 22 -4.94 2.78 -12.16
N LEU A 23 -6.20 2.65 -11.80
CA LEU A 23 -6.88 1.37 -11.61
C LEU A 23 -8.18 1.34 -12.40
N TYR A 24 -8.62 0.15 -12.76
CA TYR A 24 -9.94 -0.08 -13.36
C TYR A 24 -10.67 -1.18 -12.59
N PHE A 25 -11.87 -0.88 -12.11
CA PHE A 25 -12.73 -1.84 -11.40
C PHE A 25 -13.97 -2.17 -12.22
N HIS A 26 -14.27 -3.45 -12.39
CA HIS A 26 -15.48 -3.90 -13.11
C HIS A 26 -16.74 -3.88 -12.23
N SER A 27 -16.58 -3.88 -10.92
CA SER A 27 -17.66 -3.93 -9.94
C SER A 27 -17.42 -2.99 -8.77
N THR A 28 -18.49 -2.68 -8.06
CA THR A 28 -18.48 -1.93 -6.79
C THR A 28 -18.40 -2.88 -5.61
N GLY A 29 -18.05 -2.36 -4.44
CA GLY A 29 -18.03 -3.12 -3.18
C GLY A 29 -16.76 -2.94 -2.38
N GLN A 30 -16.60 -3.76 -1.36
CA GLN A 30 -15.39 -3.77 -0.53
C GLN A 30 -14.29 -4.59 -1.21
N VAL A 31 -13.08 -4.05 -1.24
CA VAL A 31 -11.87 -4.73 -1.70
C VAL A 31 -10.80 -4.63 -0.61
N MET A 32 -9.92 -5.63 -0.54
CA MET A 32 -8.82 -5.65 0.42
C MET A 32 -7.53 -5.25 -0.28
N LEU A 33 -6.94 -4.13 0.14
CA LEU A 33 -5.60 -3.72 -0.30
C LEU A 33 -4.56 -4.39 0.59
N HIS A 34 -3.80 -5.32 0.02
CA HIS A 34 -2.62 -5.89 0.63
C HIS A 34 -1.40 -5.09 0.19
N SER A 35 -0.78 -4.39 1.14
CA SER A 35 0.45 -3.63 0.93
C SER A 35 1.62 -4.45 1.47
N THR A 36 2.48 -4.96 0.60
CA THR A 36 3.70 -5.67 0.98
C THR A 36 4.86 -4.69 1.05
N VAL A 37 5.52 -4.61 2.20
CA VAL A 37 6.61 -3.69 2.50
C VAL A 37 7.85 -4.44 2.98
N ALA A 38 9.02 -3.81 2.90
CA ALA A 38 10.24 -4.36 3.51
C ALA A 38 10.07 -4.54 5.03
N PRO A 39 10.76 -5.51 5.66
CA PRO A 39 10.64 -5.80 7.07
C PRO A 39 11.48 -4.82 7.93
N THR A 40 11.45 -3.53 7.59
CA THR A 40 12.16 -2.45 8.30
C THR A 40 11.79 -2.45 9.78
N LEU A 41 12.76 -2.28 10.67
CA LEU A 41 12.53 -2.17 12.11
C LEU A 41 12.11 -0.75 12.49
N GLN A 42 11.57 -0.60 13.69
CA GLN A 42 11.37 0.72 14.29
C GLN A 42 12.73 1.40 14.49
N LEU A 43 13.05 2.39 13.67
CA LEU A 43 14.35 3.07 13.70
C LEU A 43 14.50 4.00 14.91
N LEU A 44 13.40 4.63 15.33
CA LEU A 44 13.38 5.61 16.41
C LEU A 44 12.37 5.19 17.48
N PRO A 45 12.78 5.10 18.76
CA PRO A 45 11.86 4.78 19.85
C PRO A 45 10.66 5.73 19.88
N GLY A 46 9.45 5.18 20.03
CA GLY A 46 8.21 5.96 20.06
C GLY A 46 7.72 6.44 18.70
N ARG A 47 8.47 6.25 17.61
CA ARG A 47 8.05 6.60 16.26
C ARG A 47 7.47 5.39 15.53
N LYS A 48 6.32 5.57 14.87
CA LYS A 48 5.72 4.55 14.00
C LYS A 48 6.39 4.54 12.63
N LEU A 49 6.03 3.56 11.81
CA LEU A 49 6.48 3.48 10.42
C LEU A 49 5.24 3.42 9.52
N ARG A 50 4.81 4.60 9.04
CA ARG A 50 3.49 4.78 8.42
C ARG A 50 3.55 5.34 7.01
N PHE A 51 2.53 4.98 6.24
CA PHE A 51 2.14 5.63 4.99
C PHE A 51 0.63 5.87 5.01
N ALA A 52 0.07 6.58 4.03
CA ALA A 52 -1.37 6.66 3.86
C ALA A 52 -1.81 6.21 2.49
N VAL A 53 -3.02 5.67 2.40
CA VAL A 53 -3.65 5.26 1.15
C VAL A 53 -4.95 6.01 0.94
N ALA A 54 -5.20 6.46 -0.28
CA ALA A 54 -6.48 7.04 -0.65
C ALA A 54 -6.91 6.54 -2.03
N LEU A 55 -8.18 6.17 -2.15
CA LEU A 55 -8.79 5.90 -3.44
C LEU A 55 -9.56 7.15 -3.88
N ASP A 56 -9.23 7.66 -5.06
CA ASP A 56 -9.76 8.91 -5.61
C ASP A 56 -9.61 10.07 -4.59
N ASP A 57 -10.74 10.68 -4.22
CA ASP A 57 -10.83 11.80 -3.28
C ASP A 57 -11.28 11.35 -1.89
N ALA A 58 -11.38 10.05 -1.62
CA ALA A 58 -11.66 9.54 -0.29
C ALA A 58 -10.63 10.03 0.73
N GLN A 59 -11.03 10.11 2.00
CA GLN A 59 -10.13 10.51 3.08
C GLN A 59 -8.96 9.50 3.16
N PRO A 60 -7.69 9.95 3.19
CA PRO A 60 -6.57 9.05 3.32
C PRO A 60 -6.64 8.23 4.61
N VAL A 61 -6.44 6.92 4.48
CA VAL A 61 -6.34 5.98 5.59
C VAL A 61 -4.87 5.80 5.93
N ILE A 62 -4.49 6.11 7.17
CA ILE A 62 -3.13 5.89 7.67
C ILE A 62 -2.92 4.40 7.94
N VAL A 63 -1.82 3.86 7.41
CA VAL A 63 -1.43 2.47 7.55
C VAL A 63 -0.12 2.41 8.33
N ASP A 64 -0.14 1.73 9.48
CA ASP A 64 1.05 1.40 10.25
C ASP A 64 1.63 0.08 9.75
N THR A 65 2.92 0.07 9.41
CA THR A 65 3.63 -1.12 8.92
C THR A 65 4.11 -2.04 10.04
N LEU A 66 4.04 -1.58 11.30
CA LEU A 66 4.43 -2.31 12.50
C LEU A 66 3.25 -2.45 13.48
N PRO A 67 2.09 -2.98 13.05
CA PRO A 67 0.92 -3.08 13.91
C PRO A 67 1.10 -4.11 15.05
N ASP A 68 1.96 -5.10 14.85
CA ASP A 68 2.36 -6.10 15.84
C ASP A 68 3.88 -6.06 16.00
N SER A 69 4.33 -5.68 17.21
CA SER A 69 5.74 -5.57 17.57
C SER A 69 6.27 -6.80 18.32
N SER A 70 5.56 -7.93 18.29
CA SER A 70 5.98 -9.17 18.94
C SER A 70 7.19 -9.81 18.24
N GLU A 71 7.97 -10.57 19.01
CA GLU A 71 9.10 -11.34 18.48
C GLU A 71 8.63 -12.34 17.42
N HIS A 72 7.47 -12.95 17.61
CA HIS A 72 6.88 -13.87 16.64
C HIS A 72 6.58 -13.18 15.30
N ALA A 73 5.93 -12.00 15.32
CA ALA A 73 5.68 -11.23 14.10
C ALA A 73 6.99 -10.80 13.42
N TRP A 74 8.02 -10.47 14.21
CA TRP A 74 9.35 -10.19 13.69
C TRP A 74 9.98 -11.40 13.00
N GLN A 75 9.96 -12.59 13.62
CA GLN A 75 10.51 -13.82 13.05
C GLN A 75 9.89 -14.14 11.69
N HIS A 76 8.56 -14.08 11.58
CA HIS A 76 7.86 -14.29 10.30
C HIS A 76 8.26 -13.25 9.25
N ALA A 77 8.30 -11.96 9.62
CA ALA A 77 8.68 -10.90 8.69
C ALA A 77 10.11 -11.05 8.14
N VAL A 78 11.03 -11.58 8.96
CA VAL A 78 12.41 -11.89 8.54
C VAL A 78 12.44 -13.11 7.61
N LEU A 79 11.72 -14.18 7.94
CA LEU A 79 11.65 -15.39 7.10
C LEU A 79 11.04 -15.10 5.73
N ASP A 80 9.99 -14.29 5.68
CA ASP A 80 9.33 -13.89 4.43
C ASP A 80 10.03 -12.73 3.72
N GLY A 81 11.02 -12.10 4.36
CA GLY A 81 11.71 -10.91 3.86
C GLY A 81 10.78 -9.72 3.62
N SER A 82 9.61 -9.69 4.24
CA SER A 82 8.59 -8.65 4.04
C SER A 82 7.51 -8.65 5.14
N ARG A 83 6.70 -7.60 5.19
CA ARG A 83 5.43 -7.55 5.93
C ARG A 83 4.30 -7.25 4.98
N THR A 84 3.14 -7.86 5.18
CA THR A 84 1.93 -7.54 4.42
C THR A 84 0.87 -6.96 5.35
N ILE A 85 0.40 -5.76 5.04
CA ILE A 85 -0.64 -5.06 5.79
C ILE A 85 -1.89 -4.96 4.92
N THR A 86 -3.03 -5.36 5.49
CA THR A 86 -4.32 -5.36 4.79
C THR A 86 -5.13 -4.13 5.21
N THR A 87 -5.59 -3.37 4.22
CA THR A 87 -6.44 -2.19 4.42
C THR A 87 -7.72 -2.33 3.59
N PRO A 88 -8.92 -2.27 4.20
CA PRO A 88 -10.15 -2.31 3.44
C PRO A 88 -10.33 -1.00 2.66
N LEU A 89 -10.70 -1.11 1.39
CA LEU A 89 -11.11 0.00 0.54
C LEU A 89 -12.54 -0.24 0.05
N HIS A 90 -13.27 0.84 -0.22
CA HIS A 90 -14.63 0.77 -0.73
C HIS A 90 -14.72 1.40 -2.12
N ILE A 91 -15.16 0.59 -3.09
CA ILE A 91 -15.34 0.97 -4.49
C ILE A 91 -16.80 1.37 -4.69
N THR A 92 -17.07 2.65 -4.90
CA THR A 92 -18.44 3.20 -5.00
C THR A 92 -19.01 3.18 -6.42
N ARG A 93 -18.16 3.09 -7.44
CA ARG A 93 -18.53 3.05 -8.86
C ARG A 93 -17.62 2.07 -9.59
N SER A 94 -18.09 1.47 -10.67
CA SER A 94 -17.21 0.79 -11.62
C SER A 94 -16.51 1.81 -12.52
N GLY A 95 -15.42 1.40 -13.16
CA GLY A 95 -14.66 2.22 -14.11
C GLY A 95 -13.28 2.60 -13.57
N ALA A 96 -12.80 3.78 -13.97
CA ALA A 96 -11.46 4.25 -13.66
C ALA A 96 -11.37 4.90 -12.27
N HIS A 97 -10.30 4.56 -11.55
CA HIS A 97 -9.96 5.06 -10.23
C HIS A 97 -8.48 5.41 -10.12
N ARG A 98 -8.12 6.17 -9.10
CA ARG A 98 -6.73 6.51 -8.78
C ARG A 98 -6.42 6.10 -7.34
N LEU A 99 -5.48 5.18 -7.15
CA LEU A 99 -4.97 4.85 -5.84
C LEU A 99 -3.72 5.69 -5.56
N ARG A 100 -3.77 6.49 -4.50
CA ARG A 100 -2.66 7.32 -4.04
C ARG A 100 -2.04 6.72 -2.79
N ILE A 101 -0.70 6.63 -2.78
CA ILE A 101 0.10 6.20 -1.62
C ILE A 101 0.95 7.38 -1.18
N TYR A 102 0.64 7.96 -0.02
CA TYR A 102 1.32 9.13 0.54
C TYR A 102 2.41 8.72 1.51
N LEU A 103 3.54 9.40 1.41
CA LEU A 103 4.68 9.22 2.30
C LEU A 103 4.48 10.00 3.59
N LEU A 104 4.43 9.30 4.74
CA LEU A 104 4.33 9.94 6.05
C LEU A 104 5.62 9.79 6.85
N ASP A 105 6.08 8.55 7.04
CA ASP A 105 7.31 8.25 7.75
C ASP A 105 8.42 7.79 6.79
N PRO A 106 9.68 8.19 7.05
CA PRO A 106 10.80 7.77 6.25
C PRO A 106 11.08 6.27 6.45
N ALA A 107 11.84 5.68 5.53
CA ALA A 107 12.23 4.26 5.53
C ALA A 107 11.10 3.24 5.31
N VAL A 108 9.90 3.70 4.93
CA VAL A 108 8.89 2.82 4.33
C VAL A 108 9.36 2.44 2.92
N VAL A 109 9.52 1.14 2.67
CA VAL A 109 9.84 0.60 1.35
C VAL A 109 8.68 -0.27 0.90
N LEU A 110 7.90 0.23 -0.07
CA LEU A 110 6.77 -0.48 -0.64
C LEU A 110 7.25 -1.37 -1.81
N HIS A 111 6.95 -2.67 -1.74
CA HIS A 111 7.31 -3.62 -2.79
C HIS A 111 6.15 -3.91 -3.73
N ARG A 112 4.95 -4.13 -3.18
CA ARG A 112 3.82 -4.63 -3.95
C ARG A 112 2.49 -4.17 -3.37
N LEU A 113 1.55 -3.89 -4.28
CA LEU A 113 0.15 -3.65 -3.97
C LEU A 113 -0.69 -4.74 -4.64
N LEU A 114 -1.50 -5.43 -3.85
CA LEU A 114 -2.45 -6.42 -4.32
C LEU A 114 -3.85 -6.03 -3.86
N LEU A 115 -4.78 -5.90 -4.81
CA LEU A 115 -6.18 -5.64 -4.54
C LEU A 115 -6.96 -6.94 -4.67
N ASP A 116 -7.48 -7.46 -3.56
CA ASP A 116 -8.35 -8.63 -3.53
C ASP A 116 -9.82 -8.21 -3.54
N SER A 117 -10.52 -8.58 -4.61
CA SER A 117 -11.96 -8.38 -4.78
C SER A 117 -12.78 -9.65 -4.51
N GLY A 118 -12.22 -10.63 -3.79
CA GLY A 118 -12.91 -11.84 -3.32
C GLY A 118 -12.52 -13.15 -4.01
N GLY A 119 -11.35 -13.20 -4.65
CA GLY A 119 -10.95 -14.37 -5.47
C GLY A 119 -9.48 -14.76 -5.33
N VAL A 120 -8.69 -14.06 -4.52
CA VAL A 120 -7.27 -14.39 -4.36
C VAL A 120 -7.11 -15.72 -3.64
N LYS A 121 -6.20 -16.56 -4.13
CA LYS A 121 -5.82 -17.81 -3.48
C LYS A 121 -4.47 -17.65 -2.76
N PRO A 122 -4.24 -18.38 -1.66
CA PRO A 122 -2.94 -18.38 -1.00
C PRO A 122 -1.82 -18.77 -1.98
N SER A 123 -0.77 -17.96 -2.02
CA SER A 123 0.45 -18.19 -2.78
C SER A 123 1.57 -17.40 -2.14
N TYR A 124 2.82 -17.89 -2.24
CA TYR A 124 3.94 -17.28 -1.53
C TYR A 124 4.25 -15.86 -2.03
N LEU A 125 4.32 -15.68 -3.35
CA LEU A 125 4.64 -14.39 -3.98
C LEU A 125 3.39 -13.60 -4.43
N GLY A 126 2.20 -14.18 -4.26
CA GLY A 126 0.98 -13.63 -4.84
C GLY A 126 0.82 -13.94 -6.34
N PRO A 127 -0.29 -13.47 -6.94
CA PRO A 127 -0.50 -13.57 -8.38
C PRO A 127 0.49 -12.68 -9.15
N PRO A 128 0.74 -12.98 -10.45
CA PRO A 128 1.49 -12.09 -11.32
C PRO A 128 0.80 -10.73 -11.46
N GLN A 129 1.56 -9.73 -11.92
CA GLN A 129 1.05 -8.39 -12.18
C GLN A 129 -0.13 -8.43 -13.18
N SER A 130 -1.17 -7.66 -12.90
CA SER A 130 -2.28 -7.46 -13.83
C SER A 130 -1.87 -6.65 -15.05
N LEU A 131 -2.63 -6.78 -16.14
CA LEU A 131 -2.40 -6.04 -17.37
C LEU A 131 -2.45 -4.52 -17.13
N TYR A 132 -1.48 -3.81 -17.68
CA TYR A 132 -1.51 -2.36 -17.71
C TYR A 132 -2.16 -1.90 -19.02
N LEU A 133 -3.25 -1.15 -18.92
CA LEU A 133 -3.96 -0.62 -20.09
C LEU A 133 -3.26 0.66 -20.56
N THR A 134 -2.75 0.67 -21.79
CA THR A 134 -2.20 1.86 -22.46
C THR A 134 -3.01 2.07 -23.74
N ASP A 135 -3.67 3.23 -23.87
CA ASP A 135 -4.49 3.59 -25.05
C ASP A 135 -5.50 2.51 -25.50
N GLY A 136 -6.13 1.81 -24.55
CA GLY A 136 -7.12 0.76 -24.84
C GLY A 136 -6.52 -0.59 -25.27
N THR A 137 -5.19 -0.70 -25.33
CA THR A 137 -4.47 -1.97 -25.54
C THR A 137 -3.83 -2.46 -24.25
N ALA A 138 -3.92 -3.77 -24.01
CA ALA A 138 -3.24 -4.41 -22.89
C ALA A 138 -1.76 -4.56 -23.19
N ALA A 139 -0.89 -3.94 -22.39
CA ALA A 139 0.54 -4.13 -22.43
C ALA A 139 0.99 -5.00 -21.24
N ILE A 140 1.76 -6.05 -21.53
CA ILE A 140 2.53 -6.79 -20.53
C ILE A 140 3.90 -6.14 -20.38
N ASN A 141 4.03 -5.15 -19.49
CA ASN A 141 5.36 -4.67 -19.11
C ASN A 141 5.96 -5.65 -18.11
N GLY A 142 6.52 -6.76 -18.61
CA GLY A 142 7.03 -7.84 -17.77
C GLY A 142 7.65 -9.00 -18.55
N ALA A 143 8.60 -8.71 -19.43
CA ALA A 143 9.59 -9.68 -19.91
C ALA A 143 10.92 -8.95 -20.14
N GLN A 144 11.76 -8.95 -19.12
CA GLN A 144 13.23 -8.95 -19.27
C GLN A 144 13.70 -10.34 -18.86
#